data_AF-A0A9X3S8H6-F1
#
_entry.id   AF-A0A9X3S8H6-F1
#
_cell.length_a   1.000
_cell.length_b   1.000
_cell.length_c   1.000
_cell.angle_alpha   90.00
_cell.angle_beta   90.00
_cell.angle_gamma   90.00
#
_symmetry.space_group_name_H-M   'P 1'
#
loop_
_entity.id
_entity.type
_entity.pdbx_description
1 polymer ?
#
loop_
_entity_poly.entity_id
_entity_poly.type
_entity_poly.pdbx_seq_one_letter_code
_entity_poly.pdbx_strand_id
1 'polypeptide(L)'
;MREYAPTSPEHPSRRRQAPDLPTHALLALQRTAGNQAVARYLARREATPTDEVPLTARHRTAMEELARTRLKLFLQMQAAPDEAERRTRTIALRAHDAPYLADIRRFAPSPQQRFAHEDPVVQDAVLAAIQLEAVADAEGDLASPKDAHKQAYEAAGMAPEHQWCGFFALEKYLTSNFDQELRAGLFHTNDIQRFFTYTYTFGKGARSLKWIYADGEWQDVRAYHAKRGSLRQWISSDQINGRSSLDIRPGDIVTVDHSGTAEADHIMMVHSFHAATNTLFTIGGNDGGYMVDTKPAAKRADDPKRDQLEAASGQSLKPGGGGKVAMNSYDLDDQGRIRLRIAGVGRMSISDFEDHRYDSTSEKHPPKTA
;
A
#
# COMPACT_ATOMS: atom_id res chain seq x y z
N MET A 1 9.22 -68.62 -31.53
CA MET A 1 10.35 -68.15 -30.68
C MET A 1 10.73 -66.77 -31.20
N ARG A 2 10.45 -65.70 -30.43
CA ARG A 2 11.45 -64.90 -29.68
C ARG A 2 12.59 -64.44 -30.62
N GLU A 3 12.84 -63.15 -30.87
CA GLU A 3 13.02 -62.08 -29.88
C GLU A 3 12.95 -60.68 -30.54
N TYR A 4 12.26 -59.76 -29.85
CA TYR A 4 12.36 -58.31 -30.02
C TYR A 4 13.56 -57.82 -29.20
N ALA A 5 14.41 -56.95 -29.75
CA ALA A 5 15.43 -56.21 -29.01
C ALA A 5 15.06 -54.71 -28.98
N PRO A 6 14.85 -54.10 -27.79
CA PRO A 6 14.58 -52.68 -27.65
C PRO A 6 15.81 -51.86 -27.16
N THR A 7 15.89 -50.66 -27.72
CA THR A 7 16.29 -49.34 -27.18
C THR A 7 17.12 -49.24 -25.89
N SER A 8 18.21 -48.46 -25.98
CA SER A 8 19.05 -47.94 -24.88
C SER A 8 18.27 -47.21 -23.77
N PRO A 9 18.69 -47.32 -22.49
CA PRO A 9 18.16 -46.50 -21.41
C PRO A 9 19.00 -45.22 -21.21
N GLU A 10 18.31 -44.08 -21.17
CA GLU A 10 18.82 -42.81 -20.66
C GLU A 10 18.90 -42.80 -19.12
N HIS A 11 19.90 -42.09 -18.60
CA HIS A 11 20.21 -41.91 -17.19
C HIS A 11 19.20 -41.01 -16.44
N PRO A 12 18.77 -41.36 -15.21
CA PRO A 12 18.14 -40.41 -14.31
C PRO A 12 19.18 -39.67 -13.45
N SER A 13 19.31 -38.36 -13.67
CA SER A 13 20.01 -37.41 -12.81
C SER A 13 19.30 -37.24 -11.47
N ARG A 14 19.94 -37.66 -10.37
CA ARG A 14 19.48 -37.42 -8.99
C ARG A 14 19.61 -35.93 -8.62
N ARG A 15 18.49 -35.20 -8.57
CA ARG A 15 18.39 -33.94 -7.81
C ARG A 15 18.42 -34.26 -6.32
N ARG A 16 19.38 -33.69 -5.57
CA ARG A 16 19.37 -33.70 -4.10
C ARG A 16 18.26 -32.76 -3.62
N GLN A 17 17.30 -33.29 -2.85
CA GLN A 17 16.36 -32.48 -2.07
C GLN A 17 17.11 -31.80 -0.92
N ALA A 18 16.94 -30.48 -0.78
CA ALA A 18 17.30 -29.78 0.43
C ALA A 18 16.28 -30.14 1.53
N PRO A 19 16.69 -30.31 2.80
CA PRO A 19 15.76 -30.62 3.88
C PRO A 19 14.84 -29.42 4.15
N ASP A 20 13.55 -29.70 4.35
CA ASP A 20 12.55 -28.71 4.75
C ASP A 20 12.91 -28.10 6.10
N LEU A 21 12.99 -26.76 6.14
CA LEU A 21 13.08 -26.03 7.40
C LEU A 21 11.73 -26.18 8.12
N PRO A 22 11.72 -26.58 9.40
CA PRO A 22 10.48 -26.87 10.07
C PRO A 22 9.68 -25.58 10.33
N THR A 23 8.36 -25.66 10.17
CA THR A 23 7.39 -24.56 10.21
C THR A 23 7.47 -23.67 11.47
N HIS A 24 8.05 -24.18 12.57
CA HIS A 24 8.29 -23.41 13.78
C HIS A 24 9.43 -22.38 13.64
N ALA A 25 10.39 -22.58 12.73
CA ALA A 25 11.47 -21.64 12.46
C ALA A 25 10.98 -20.39 11.70
N LEU A 26 9.98 -20.54 10.82
CA LEU A 26 9.34 -19.44 10.08
C LEU A 26 8.48 -18.56 11.00
N LEU A 27 7.70 -19.17 11.91
CA LEU A 27 6.95 -18.44 12.94
C LEU A 27 7.87 -17.79 13.99
N ALA A 28 9.02 -18.40 14.28
CA ALA A 28 10.04 -17.80 15.13
C ALA A 28 10.70 -16.59 14.44
N LEU A 29 11.01 -16.66 13.14
CA LEU A 29 11.53 -15.54 12.35
C LEU A 29 10.55 -14.36 12.28
N GLN A 30 9.26 -14.66 12.12
CA GLN A 30 8.19 -13.66 12.03
C GLN A 30 7.97 -12.94 13.38
N ARG A 31 8.13 -13.64 14.51
CA ARG A 31 8.08 -13.04 15.86
C ARG A 31 9.38 -12.34 16.28
N THR A 32 10.54 -12.79 15.80
CA THR A 32 11.83 -12.15 16.11
C THR A 32 12.10 -10.91 15.26
N ALA A 33 11.62 -10.81 14.02
CA ALA A 33 11.77 -9.60 13.22
C ALA A 33 11.07 -8.38 13.85
N GLY A 34 9.91 -8.57 14.50
CA GLY A 34 9.23 -7.53 15.28
C GLY A 34 9.97 -7.18 16.58
N ASN A 35 10.42 -8.18 17.34
CA ASN A 35 11.11 -7.95 18.62
C ASN A 35 12.55 -7.44 18.47
N GLN A 36 13.25 -7.75 17.37
CA GLN A 36 14.59 -7.21 17.10
C GLN A 36 14.54 -5.75 16.65
N ALA A 37 13.49 -5.31 15.96
CA ALA A 37 13.27 -3.89 15.67
C ALA A 37 13.03 -3.11 16.98
N VAL A 38 12.21 -3.66 17.88
CA VAL A 38 11.98 -3.10 19.23
C VAL A 38 13.26 -3.11 20.08
N ALA A 39 14.05 -4.19 20.06
CA ALA A 39 15.31 -4.26 20.80
C ALA A 39 16.36 -3.26 20.28
N ARG A 40 16.46 -3.07 18.96
CA ARG A 40 17.33 -2.04 18.36
C ARG A 40 16.83 -0.63 18.66
N TYR A 41 15.52 -0.41 18.70
CA TYR A 41 14.92 0.86 19.12
C TYR A 41 15.23 1.19 20.58
N LEU A 42 15.12 0.21 21.48
CA LEU A 42 15.47 0.37 22.90
C LEU A 42 16.98 0.59 23.10
N ALA A 43 17.84 -0.16 22.41
CA ALA A 43 19.30 0.02 22.48
C ALA A 43 19.78 1.39 21.96
N ARG A 44 19.12 1.96 20.94
CA ARG A 44 19.42 3.33 20.45
C ARG A 44 18.96 4.42 21.43
N ARG A 45 18.03 4.12 22.34
CA ARG A 45 17.50 5.07 23.32
C ARG A 45 18.49 5.36 24.46
N GLU A 46 19.45 4.46 24.68
CA GLU A 46 20.46 4.57 25.74
C GLU A 46 21.75 5.29 25.27
N ALA A 47 21.93 5.49 23.97
CA ALA A 47 23.03 6.27 23.43
C ALA A 47 22.64 7.76 23.40
N THR A 48 22.94 8.50 24.47
CA THR A 48 22.87 9.97 24.48
C THR A 48 23.99 10.51 23.57
N PRO A 49 23.69 11.05 22.38
CA PRO A 49 24.74 11.57 21.51
C PRO A 49 25.24 12.88 22.10
N THR A 50 26.52 12.93 22.43
CA THR A 50 27.18 14.09 23.06
C THR A 50 27.59 15.20 22.09
N ASP A 51 27.26 15.08 20.81
CA ASP A 51 27.43 16.14 19.81
C ASP A 51 26.07 16.51 19.18
N GLU A 52 25.62 17.74 19.45
CA GLU A 52 24.33 18.29 19.02
C GLU A 52 24.32 18.58 17.51
N VAL A 53 24.19 17.54 16.70
CA VAL A 53 23.67 17.72 15.34
C VAL A 53 22.24 18.28 15.47
N PRO A 54 21.91 19.44 14.86
CA PRO A 54 20.56 19.98 14.91
C PRO A 54 19.53 18.93 14.47
N LEU A 55 18.38 18.85 15.15
CA LEU A 55 17.35 17.84 14.85
C LEU A 55 16.92 17.88 13.38
N THR A 56 16.87 19.08 12.79
CA THR A 56 16.60 19.30 11.36
C THR A 56 17.62 18.63 10.43
N ALA A 57 18.90 18.63 10.80
CA ALA A 57 19.94 17.95 10.02
C ALA A 57 19.81 16.42 10.11
N ARG A 58 19.41 15.88 11.28
CA ARG A 58 19.15 14.44 11.44
C ARG A 58 17.94 13.99 10.63
N HIS A 59 16.87 14.78 10.65
CA HIS A 59 15.66 14.56 9.86
C HIS A 59 15.96 14.49 8.36
N ARG A 60 16.63 15.52 7.83
CA ARG A 60 17.07 15.56 6.43
C ARG A 60 17.94 14.37 6.06
N THR A 61 18.98 14.10 6.86
CA THR A 61 19.88 12.96 6.64
C THR A 61 19.09 11.64 6.56
N ALA A 62 18.13 11.41 7.45
CA ALA A 62 17.33 10.20 7.43
C ALA A 62 16.51 10.04 6.14
N MET A 63 15.92 11.14 5.62
CA MET A 63 15.19 11.13 4.35
C MET A 63 16.11 10.83 3.16
N GLU A 64 17.26 11.50 3.08
CA GLU A 64 18.23 11.32 1.99
C GLU A 64 18.84 9.90 1.99
N GLU A 65 19.18 9.38 3.18
CA GLU A 65 19.69 8.02 3.34
C GLU A 65 18.65 6.98 2.92
N LEU A 66 17.38 7.14 3.36
CA LEU A 66 16.28 6.30 2.92
C LEU A 66 16.19 6.30 1.40
N ALA A 67 16.07 7.47 0.77
CA ALA A 67 15.88 7.59 -0.68
C ALA A 67 17.01 6.92 -1.47
N ARG A 68 18.26 7.20 -1.10
CA ARG A 68 19.45 6.66 -1.79
C ARG A 68 19.53 5.14 -1.73
N THR A 69 19.24 4.56 -0.57
CA THR A 69 19.38 3.11 -0.35
C THR A 69 18.16 2.33 -0.80
N ARG A 70 16.97 2.92 -0.68
CA ARG A 70 15.68 2.38 -1.14
C ARG A 70 15.69 2.06 -2.62
N LEU A 71 16.21 2.95 -3.47
CA LEU A 71 16.22 2.74 -4.92
C LEU A 71 16.86 1.42 -5.33
N LYS A 72 18.00 1.07 -4.74
CA LYS A 72 18.71 -0.20 -5.03
C LYS A 72 17.84 -1.41 -4.68
N LEU A 73 17.23 -1.41 -3.49
CA LEU A 73 16.38 -2.50 -3.02
C LEU A 73 15.07 -2.60 -3.83
N PHE A 74 14.51 -1.47 -4.24
CA PHE A 74 13.34 -1.42 -5.12
C PHE A 74 13.64 -2.01 -6.50
N LEU A 75 14.76 -1.64 -7.13
CA LEU A 75 15.17 -2.22 -8.42
C LEU A 75 15.40 -3.73 -8.29
N GLN A 76 15.95 -4.18 -7.17
CA GLN A 76 16.06 -5.60 -6.85
C GLN A 76 14.69 -6.27 -6.76
N MET A 77 13.73 -5.66 -6.06
CA MET A 77 12.35 -6.17 -5.95
C MET A 77 11.66 -6.24 -7.32
N GLN A 78 11.82 -5.23 -8.17
CA GLN A 78 11.26 -5.20 -9.53
C GLN A 78 11.85 -6.31 -10.40
N ALA A 79 13.15 -6.54 -10.32
CA ALA A 79 13.87 -7.58 -11.07
C ALA A 79 13.62 -9.03 -10.55
N ALA A 80 12.76 -9.23 -9.55
CA ALA A 80 12.40 -10.57 -9.10
C ALA A 80 11.74 -11.39 -10.22
N PRO A 81 12.17 -12.64 -10.45
CA PRO A 81 11.68 -13.49 -11.52
C PRO A 81 10.26 -14.04 -11.28
N ASP A 82 9.82 -14.10 -10.02
CA ASP A 82 8.50 -14.59 -9.61
C ASP A 82 7.98 -13.84 -8.37
N GLU A 83 6.72 -14.10 -8.01
CA GLU A 83 6.04 -13.43 -6.90
C GLU A 83 6.58 -13.82 -5.52
N ALA A 84 7.10 -15.04 -5.35
CA ALA A 84 7.66 -15.47 -4.06
C ALA A 84 8.98 -14.75 -3.76
N GLU A 85 9.84 -14.61 -4.77
CA GLU A 85 11.06 -13.82 -4.66
C GLU A 85 10.75 -12.32 -4.54
N ARG A 86 9.76 -11.81 -5.30
CA ARG A 86 9.32 -10.42 -5.20
C ARG A 86 8.88 -10.09 -3.78
N ARG A 87 8.03 -10.94 -3.19
CA ARG A 87 7.60 -10.82 -1.79
C ARG A 87 8.77 -10.81 -0.82
N THR A 88 9.73 -11.73 -0.97
CA THR A 88 10.93 -11.77 -0.14
C THR A 88 11.69 -10.44 -0.18
N ARG A 89 11.83 -9.85 -1.37
CA ARG A 89 12.48 -8.55 -1.57
C ARG A 89 11.64 -7.39 -1.04
N THR A 90 10.32 -7.44 -1.16
CA THR A 90 9.39 -6.47 -0.54
C THR A 90 9.51 -6.45 0.98
N ILE A 91 9.63 -7.62 1.62
CA ILE A 91 9.86 -7.72 3.07
C ILE A 91 11.20 -7.11 3.47
N ALA A 92 12.27 -7.39 2.70
CA ALA A 92 13.58 -6.77 2.94
C ALA A 92 13.53 -5.25 2.78
N LEU A 93 12.81 -4.76 1.77
CA LEU A 93 12.58 -3.33 1.53
C LEU A 93 11.85 -2.67 2.71
N ARG A 94 10.77 -3.28 3.21
CA ARG A 94 10.04 -2.81 4.41
C ARG A 94 10.92 -2.76 5.65
N ALA A 95 11.67 -3.83 5.90
CA ALA A 95 12.57 -3.91 7.05
C ALA A 95 13.67 -2.84 6.99
N HIS A 96 14.09 -2.47 5.78
CA HIS A 96 15.01 -1.36 5.54
C HIS A 96 14.36 0.00 5.81
N ASP A 97 13.15 0.25 5.32
CA ASP A 97 12.47 1.54 5.46
C ASP A 97 12.10 1.89 6.91
N ALA A 98 11.59 0.91 7.66
CA ALA A 98 11.00 1.10 8.99
C ALA A 98 11.85 1.96 9.96
N PRO A 99 13.15 1.70 10.18
CA PRO A 99 13.96 2.54 11.06
C PRO A 99 14.08 3.99 10.57
N TYR A 100 14.14 4.24 9.26
CA TYR A 100 14.24 5.60 8.73
C TYR A 100 12.92 6.34 8.87
N LEU A 101 11.77 5.70 8.59
CA LEU A 101 10.46 6.32 8.81
C LEU A 101 10.27 6.71 10.27
N ALA A 102 10.71 5.88 11.21
CA ALA A 102 10.70 6.20 12.63
C ALA A 102 11.56 7.43 12.96
N ASP A 103 12.79 7.50 12.41
CA ASP A 103 13.69 8.65 12.62
C ASP A 103 13.16 9.93 11.96
N ILE A 104 12.60 9.86 10.75
CA ILE A 104 11.97 10.98 10.05
C ILE A 104 10.80 11.54 10.88
N ARG A 105 9.90 10.67 11.36
CA ARG A 105 8.79 11.09 12.23
C ARG A 105 9.27 11.71 13.55
N ARG A 106 10.33 11.13 14.14
CA ARG A 106 10.87 11.56 15.44
C ARG A 106 11.58 12.91 15.38
N PHE A 107 12.34 13.17 14.31
CA PHE A 107 13.19 14.35 14.20
C PHE A 107 12.59 15.47 13.35
N ALA A 108 11.37 15.28 12.84
CA ALA A 108 10.63 16.29 12.11
C ALA A 108 10.57 17.64 12.86
N PRO A 109 10.76 18.78 12.17
CA PRO A 109 10.71 20.10 12.80
C PRO A 109 9.30 20.47 13.28
N SER A 110 8.27 20.00 12.57
CA SER A 110 6.87 20.14 12.94
C SER A 110 6.02 19.04 12.28
N PRO A 111 4.81 18.77 12.78
CA PRO A 111 3.85 17.90 12.10
C PRO A 111 3.51 18.31 10.66
N GLN A 112 3.47 19.62 10.38
CA GLN A 112 3.16 20.22 9.06
C GLN A 112 4.30 20.07 8.05
N GLN A 113 5.53 19.84 8.52
CA GLN A 113 6.73 19.74 7.69
C GLN A 113 7.44 18.39 7.87
N ARG A 114 6.71 17.39 8.39
CA ARG A 114 7.25 16.08 8.74
C ARG A 114 7.94 15.39 7.56
N PHE A 115 7.46 15.63 6.35
CA PHE A 115 8.00 15.02 5.14
C PHE A 115 8.43 16.08 4.11
N ALA A 116 8.74 17.29 4.59
CA ALA A 116 9.29 18.36 3.78
C ALA A 116 10.72 18.09 3.36
N HIS A 117 10.98 18.18 2.07
CA HIS A 117 12.32 18.13 1.50
C HIS A 117 12.38 18.97 0.22
N GLU A 118 13.53 19.58 -0.05
CA GLU A 118 13.77 20.37 -1.26
C GLU A 118 13.89 19.51 -2.54
N ASP A 119 14.32 18.26 -2.39
CA ASP A 119 14.46 17.29 -3.49
C ASP A 119 13.18 16.44 -3.63
N PRO A 120 12.45 16.56 -4.77
CA PRO A 120 11.24 15.78 -5.00
C PRO A 120 11.48 14.27 -5.11
N VAL A 121 12.70 13.82 -5.48
CA VAL A 121 13.04 12.39 -5.51
C VAL A 121 13.08 11.81 -4.10
N VAL A 122 13.60 12.59 -3.14
CA VAL A 122 13.62 12.19 -1.73
C VAL A 122 12.19 12.11 -1.18
N GLN A 123 11.33 13.08 -1.51
CA GLN A 123 9.92 13.03 -1.11
C GLN A 123 9.22 11.81 -1.70
N ASP A 124 9.36 11.56 -3.00
CA ASP A 124 8.74 10.40 -3.66
C ASP A 124 9.17 9.07 -3.02
N ALA A 125 10.45 8.94 -2.66
CA ALA A 125 10.96 7.76 -1.97
C ALA A 125 10.36 7.59 -0.56
N VAL A 126 10.21 8.68 0.20
CA VAL A 126 9.57 8.66 1.52
C VAL A 126 8.09 8.31 1.40
N LEU A 127 7.36 8.91 0.45
CA LEU A 127 5.96 8.55 0.16
C LEU A 127 5.84 7.06 -0.17
N ALA A 128 6.68 6.54 -1.06
CA ALA A 128 6.67 5.12 -1.40
C ALA A 128 6.96 4.21 -0.20
N ALA A 129 7.74 4.66 0.79
CA ALA A 129 7.98 3.91 2.02
C ALA A 129 6.76 3.92 2.96
N ILE A 130 6.10 5.08 3.11
CA ILE A 130 4.84 5.23 3.86
C ILE A 130 3.74 4.34 3.27
N GLN A 131 3.57 4.36 1.94
CA GLN A 131 2.58 3.53 1.26
C GLN A 131 2.86 2.02 1.46
N LEU A 132 4.14 1.62 1.47
CA LEU A 132 4.53 0.24 1.68
C LEU A 132 4.32 -0.21 3.15
N GLU A 133 4.47 0.71 4.12
CA GLU A 133 4.10 0.49 5.52
C GLU A 133 2.59 0.23 5.65
N ALA A 134 1.75 1.04 5.00
CA ALA A 134 0.30 0.86 5.00
C ALA A 134 -0.13 -0.50 4.40
N VAL A 135 0.52 -0.95 3.32
CA VAL A 135 0.29 -2.30 2.76
C VAL A 135 0.70 -3.40 3.74
N ALA A 136 1.82 -3.23 4.45
CA ALA A 136 2.26 -4.22 5.44
C ALA A 136 1.27 -4.34 6.60
N ASP A 137 0.67 -3.21 7.01
CA ASP A 137 -0.40 -3.21 8.01
C ASP A 137 -1.67 -3.92 7.47
N ALA A 138 -2.04 -3.68 6.21
CA ALA A 138 -3.15 -4.36 5.55
C ALA A 138 -2.95 -5.88 5.50
N GLU A 139 -1.73 -6.36 5.23
CA GLU A 139 -1.39 -7.78 5.25
C GLU A 139 -1.55 -8.41 6.64
N GLY A 140 -1.28 -7.64 7.71
CA GLY A 140 -1.48 -8.08 9.09
C GLY A 140 -2.93 -8.49 9.37
N ASP A 141 -3.87 -7.81 8.72
CA ASP A 141 -5.32 -8.03 8.88
C ASP A 141 -5.86 -9.24 8.10
N LEU A 142 -5.12 -9.75 7.12
CA LEU A 142 -5.53 -10.96 6.38
C LEU A 142 -5.78 -12.16 7.31
N ALA A 143 -5.02 -12.24 8.41
CA ALA A 143 -5.16 -13.29 9.41
C ALA A 143 -6.30 -13.04 10.42
N SER A 144 -6.80 -11.81 10.55
CA SER A 144 -7.73 -11.37 11.59
C SER A 144 -8.89 -10.51 11.07
N PRO A 145 -9.69 -11.00 10.09
CA PRO A 145 -10.63 -10.15 9.35
C PRO A 145 -11.80 -9.58 10.17
N LYS A 146 -12.14 -10.16 11.34
CA LYS A 146 -13.19 -9.62 12.21
C LYS A 146 -12.74 -8.35 12.91
N ASP A 147 -11.48 -8.31 13.33
CA ASP A 147 -10.92 -7.15 14.03
C ASP A 147 -10.69 -6.01 13.04
N ALA A 148 -10.27 -6.32 11.81
CA ALA A 148 -10.09 -5.36 10.72
C ALA A 148 -11.36 -4.54 10.42
N HIS A 149 -12.53 -5.19 10.32
CA HIS A 149 -13.80 -4.47 10.08
C HIS A 149 -14.10 -3.48 11.21
N LYS A 150 -13.91 -3.91 12.46
CA LYS A 150 -14.13 -3.08 13.63
C LYS A 150 -13.21 -1.86 13.64
N GLN A 151 -11.91 -2.09 13.49
CA GLN A 151 -10.90 -1.04 13.46
C GLN A 151 -11.19 -0.03 12.35
N ALA A 152 -11.57 -0.50 11.15
CA ALA A 152 -11.87 0.36 10.02
C ALA A 152 -13.05 1.33 10.29
N TYR A 153 -14.20 0.84 10.76
CA TYR A 153 -15.34 1.74 11.01
C TYR A 153 -15.08 2.69 12.19
N GLU A 154 -14.36 2.23 13.23
CA GLU A 154 -13.99 3.06 14.39
C GLU A 154 -13.03 4.18 13.97
N ALA A 155 -12.01 3.86 13.18
CA ALA A 155 -11.06 4.83 12.64
C ALA A 155 -11.73 5.85 11.70
N ALA A 156 -12.74 5.43 10.94
CA ALA A 156 -13.53 6.33 10.10
C ALA A 156 -14.51 7.22 10.91
N GLY A 157 -14.81 6.87 12.16
CA GLY A 157 -15.86 7.50 12.94
C GLY A 157 -17.26 7.22 12.39
N MET A 158 -17.47 6.02 11.85
CA MET A 158 -18.69 5.59 11.16
C MET A 158 -19.32 4.39 11.87
N ALA A 159 -20.58 4.07 11.55
CA ALA A 159 -21.28 2.91 12.12
C ALA A 159 -20.92 1.60 11.36
N PRO A 160 -21.00 0.41 12.00
CA PRO A 160 -20.59 -0.88 11.43
C PRO A 160 -21.41 -1.34 10.21
N GLU A 161 -22.59 -0.76 9.96
CA GLU A 161 -23.45 -1.07 8.81
C GLU A 161 -23.02 -0.38 7.51
N HIS A 162 -22.11 0.60 7.59
CA HIS A 162 -21.62 1.30 6.41
C HIS A 162 -20.66 0.42 5.60
N GLN A 163 -20.63 0.64 4.28
CA GLN A 163 -19.67 -0.03 3.40
C GLN A 163 -18.23 0.34 3.83
N TRP A 164 -17.43 -0.67 4.17
CA TRP A 164 -16.14 -0.47 4.83
C TRP A 164 -14.92 -0.68 3.92
N CYS A 165 -15.09 -0.89 2.61
CA CYS A 165 -13.96 -1.05 1.67
C CYS A 165 -13.04 0.18 1.65
N GLY A 166 -13.62 1.39 1.63
CA GLY A 166 -12.87 2.64 1.76
C GLY A 166 -12.30 2.88 3.15
N PHE A 167 -13.04 2.50 4.21
CA PHE A 167 -12.59 2.66 5.59
C PHE A 167 -11.40 1.77 5.92
N PHE A 168 -11.36 0.57 5.33
CA PHE A 168 -10.20 -0.31 5.44
C PHE A 168 -8.95 0.38 4.91
N ALA A 169 -8.99 0.89 3.67
CA ALA A 169 -7.83 1.59 3.10
C ALA A 169 -7.45 2.86 3.88
N LEU A 170 -8.43 3.61 4.36
CA LEU A 170 -8.21 4.77 5.23
C LEU A 170 -7.48 4.41 6.51
N GLU A 171 -7.93 3.38 7.23
CA GLU A 171 -7.37 3.01 8.53
C GLU A 171 -5.88 2.66 8.41
N LYS A 172 -5.49 1.95 7.34
CA LYS A 172 -4.08 1.67 7.02
C LYS A 172 -3.24 2.91 6.76
N TYR A 173 -3.85 3.95 6.26
CA TYR A 173 -3.16 5.22 6.04
C TYR A 173 -3.12 6.09 7.29
N LEU A 174 -4.15 6.04 8.15
CA LEU A 174 -4.15 6.74 9.44
C LEU A 174 -3.04 6.24 10.37
N THR A 175 -2.76 4.93 10.38
CA THR A 175 -1.61 4.37 11.13
C THR A 175 -0.26 4.87 10.60
N SER A 176 -0.21 5.26 9.32
CA SER A 176 0.95 5.87 8.66
C SER A 176 0.97 7.41 8.67
N ASN A 177 0.17 8.06 9.52
CA ASN A 177 0.04 9.51 9.70
C ASN A 177 -0.71 10.28 8.60
N PHE A 178 -1.59 9.63 7.84
CA PHE A 178 -2.51 10.35 6.96
C PHE A 178 -3.35 11.34 7.75
N ASP A 179 -3.56 12.54 7.19
CA ASP A 179 -4.27 13.60 7.88
C ASP A 179 -5.74 13.22 8.11
N GLN A 180 -6.17 13.32 9.38
CA GLN A 180 -7.52 12.94 9.77
C GLN A 180 -8.61 13.83 9.17
N GLU A 181 -8.32 15.08 8.80
CA GLU A 181 -9.27 15.96 8.14
C GLU A 181 -9.57 15.52 6.70
N LEU A 182 -8.63 14.81 6.06
CA LEU A 182 -8.77 14.29 4.70
C LEU A 182 -9.51 12.94 4.62
N ARG A 183 -9.77 12.28 5.76
CA ARG A 183 -10.32 10.91 5.84
C ARG A 183 -11.57 10.68 4.98
N ALA A 184 -12.39 11.72 4.91
CA ALA A 184 -13.65 11.73 4.21
C ALA A 184 -13.51 11.50 2.69
N GLY A 185 -12.34 11.82 2.11
CA GLY A 185 -12.05 11.58 0.69
C GLY A 185 -11.94 10.10 0.30
N LEU A 186 -11.81 9.20 1.29
CA LEU A 186 -11.69 7.76 1.06
C LEU A 186 -12.98 6.98 1.38
N PHE A 187 -14.07 7.65 1.72
CA PHE A 187 -15.27 6.97 2.21
C PHE A 187 -16.07 6.27 1.09
N HIS A 188 -15.99 6.76 -0.14
CA HIS A 188 -16.77 6.26 -1.28
C HIS A 188 -15.95 6.34 -2.57
N THR A 189 -16.26 5.50 -3.56
CA THR A 189 -15.56 5.47 -4.86
C THR A 189 -15.58 6.81 -5.59
N ASN A 190 -16.75 7.45 -5.64
CA ASN A 190 -16.91 8.82 -6.15
C ASN A 190 -16.08 9.87 -5.38
N ASP A 191 -15.89 9.71 -4.07
CA ASP A 191 -15.07 10.64 -3.28
C ASP A 191 -13.58 10.44 -3.60
N ILE A 192 -13.14 9.19 -3.78
CA ILE A 192 -11.76 8.86 -4.15
C ILE A 192 -11.35 9.52 -5.46
N GLN A 193 -12.15 9.38 -6.51
CA GLN A 193 -11.82 10.01 -7.79
C GLN A 193 -11.71 11.52 -7.62
N ARG A 194 -12.69 12.15 -6.95
CA ARG A 194 -12.70 13.60 -6.69
C ARG A 194 -11.50 14.05 -5.86
N PHE A 195 -11.10 13.26 -4.87
CA PHE A 195 -9.96 13.51 -4.01
C PHE A 195 -8.65 13.53 -4.80
N PHE A 196 -8.44 12.54 -5.68
CA PHE A 196 -7.22 12.45 -6.50
C PHE A 196 -7.20 13.40 -7.70
N THR A 197 -8.35 13.84 -8.21
CA THR A 197 -8.44 14.81 -9.31
C THR A 197 -8.58 16.26 -8.85
N TYR A 198 -8.52 16.54 -7.54
CA TYR A 198 -8.77 17.86 -6.96
C TYR A 198 -10.13 18.47 -7.36
N THR A 199 -11.15 17.61 -7.49
CA THR A 199 -12.54 18.05 -7.68
C THR A 199 -13.15 18.31 -6.31
N TYR A 200 -13.24 19.58 -5.95
CA TYR A 200 -13.66 19.99 -4.61
C TYR A 200 -15.17 19.91 -4.39
N THR A 201 -15.55 19.69 -3.15
CA THR A 201 -16.95 19.74 -2.68
C THR A 201 -17.07 20.78 -1.59
N PHE A 202 -18.21 21.48 -1.49
CA PHE A 202 -18.37 22.60 -0.55
C PHE A 202 -19.53 22.40 0.44
N GLY A 203 -19.40 23.04 1.59
CA GLY A 203 -20.43 23.02 2.65
C GLY A 203 -20.27 21.90 3.67
N LYS A 204 -21.31 21.68 4.48
CA LYS A 204 -21.29 20.69 5.57
C LYS A 204 -21.18 19.28 4.97
N GLY A 205 -20.11 18.56 5.33
CA GLY A 205 -19.86 17.21 4.84
C GLY A 205 -19.05 17.15 3.54
N ALA A 206 -18.36 18.23 3.17
CA ALA A 206 -17.36 18.19 2.10
C ALA A 206 -16.38 17.02 2.29
N ARG A 207 -16.17 16.25 1.22
CA ARG A 207 -15.33 15.04 1.19
C ARG A 207 -13.99 15.27 0.47
N SER A 208 -13.96 16.26 -0.42
CA SER A 208 -12.75 16.75 -1.09
C SER A 208 -12.59 18.23 -0.77
N LEU A 209 -11.59 18.54 0.07
CA LEU A 209 -11.37 19.86 0.64
C LEU A 209 -10.51 20.73 -0.29
N LYS A 210 -10.85 22.01 -0.39
CA LYS A 210 -10.20 22.95 -1.31
C LYS A 210 -9.03 23.70 -0.71
N TRP A 211 -9.15 24.13 0.54
CA TRP A 211 -8.19 25.01 1.19
C TRP A 211 -7.36 24.24 2.20
N ILE A 212 -6.08 24.59 2.29
CA ILE A 212 -5.11 24.11 3.26
C ILE A 212 -4.41 25.30 3.90
N TYR A 213 -4.29 25.30 5.23
CA TYR A 213 -3.53 26.31 5.97
C TYR A 213 -2.10 25.81 6.19
N ALA A 214 -1.16 26.35 5.41
CA ALA A 214 0.24 25.97 5.44
C ALA A 214 1.13 27.20 5.21
N ASP A 215 2.35 27.17 5.74
CA ASP A 215 3.31 28.29 5.64
C ASP A 215 2.76 29.64 6.16
N GLY A 216 1.80 29.61 7.09
CA GLY A 216 1.19 30.81 7.68
C GLY A 216 0.06 31.43 6.85
N GLU A 217 -0.39 30.78 5.79
CA GLU A 217 -1.48 31.27 4.94
C GLU A 217 -2.40 30.15 4.42
N TRP A 218 -3.62 30.52 4.02
CA TRP A 218 -4.53 29.60 3.33
C TRP A 218 -4.20 29.55 1.85
N GLN A 219 -4.05 28.34 1.32
CA GLN A 219 -3.71 28.05 -0.08
C GLN A 219 -4.72 27.05 -0.67
N ASP A 220 -4.88 27.06 -1.99
CA ASP A 220 -5.58 25.96 -2.68
C ASP A 220 -4.75 24.68 -2.53
N VAL A 221 -5.38 23.56 -2.16
CA VAL A 221 -4.70 22.28 -1.86
C VAL A 221 -3.88 21.81 -3.05
N ARG A 222 -4.41 21.93 -4.29
CA ARG A 222 -3.66 21.57 -5.50
C ARG A 222 -2.46 22.49 -5.71
N ALA A 223 -2.62 23.78 -5.48
CA ALA A 223 -1.53 24.75 -5.63
C ALA A 223 -0.41 24.48 -4.60
N TYR A 224 -0.76 24.20 -3.35
CA TYR A 224 0.19 23.81 -2.32
C TYR A 224 0.91 22.50 -2.69
N HIS A 225 0.18 21.46 -3.08
CA HIS A 225 0.77 20.19 -3.53
C HIS A 225 1.71 20.36 -4.74
N ALA A 226 1.37 21.25 -5.69
CA ALA A 226 2.23 21.59 -6.82
C ALA A 226 3.52 22.32 -6.37
N LYS A 227 3.41 23.32 -5.49
CA LYS A 227 4.56 24.03 -4.87
C LYS A 227 5.50 23.05 -4.16
N ARG A 228 4.93 22.00 -3.57
CA ARG A 228 5.64 20.94 -2.85
C ARG A 228 6.16 19.81 -3.75
N GLY A 229 5.96 19.89 -5.07
CA GLY A 229 6.41 18.84 -6.00
C GLY A 229 5.73 17.48 -5.79
N SER A 230 4.59 17.44 -5.11
CA SER A 230 3.91 16.20 -4.70
C SER A 230 2.42 16.29 -5.00
N LEU A 231 2.07 16.38 -6.28
CA LEU A 231 0.67 16.30 -6.69
C LEU A 231 0.12 14.89 -6.45
N ARG A 232 -1.13 14.81 -5.99
CA ARG A 232 -1.95 13.60 -6.09
C ARG A 232 -2.03 13.18 -7.55
N GLN A 233 -2.05 11.88 -7.79
CA GLN A 233 -2.13 11.32 -9.14
C GLN A 233 -3.39 10.50 -9.28
N TRP A 234 -3.97 10.51 -10.48
CA TRP A 234 -5.09 9.67 -10.88
C TRP A 234 -4.77 9.06 -12.25
N ILE A 235 -4.65 7.74 -12.30
CA ILE A 235 -4.55 6.97 -13.53
C ILE A 235 -5.96 6.48 -13.86
N SER A 236 -6.57 7.04 -14.91
CA SER A 236 -7.93 6.67 -15.33
C SER A 236 -7.97 5.30 -16.00
N SER A 237 -9.17 4.69 -16.07
CA SER A 237 -9.40 3.48 -16.86
C SER A 237 -8.90 3.61 -18.31
N ASP A 238 -9.09 4.78 -18.94
CA ASP A 238 -8.59 5.02 -20.30
C ASP A 238 -7.07 5.00 -20.39
N GLN A 239 -6.35 5.52 -19.39
CA GLN A 239 -4.89 5.45 -19.35
C GLN A 239 -4.41 4.01 -19.11
N ILE A 240 -5.10 3.26 -18.25
CA ILE A 240 -4.83 1.84 -18.00
C ILE A 240 -5.01 1.03 -19.29
N ASN A 241 -6.13 1.23 -19.99
CA ASN A 241 -6.44 0.57 -21.26
C ASN A 241 -5.53 1.04 -22.40
N GLY A 242 -5.07 2.28 -22.35
CA GLY A 242 -4.13 2.88 -23.30
C GLY A 242 -2.70 2.34 -23.18
N ARG A 243 -2.40 1.54 -22.14
CA ARG A 243 -1.12 0.85 -21.94
C ARG A 243 0.08 1.79 -22.00
N SER A 244 -0.06 3.01 -21.50
CA SER A 244 1.09 3.84 -21.18
C SER A 244 1.92 3.15 -20.09
N SER A 245 3.19 3.52 -19.91
CA SER A 245 3.99 3.04 -18.79
C SER A 245 3.29 3.37 -17.47
N LEU A 246 2.53 2.41 -16.94
CA LEU A 246 1.72 2.59 -15.75
C LEU A 246 2.65 2.66 -14.53
N ASP A 247 2.73 3.84 -13.92
CA ASP A 247 3.40 4.02 -12.65
C ASP A 247 2.43 3.66 -11.52
N ILE A 248 2.18 2.37 -11.31
CA ILE A 248 1.36 1.84 -10.21
C ILE A 248 2.29 1.24 -9.14
N ARG A 249 2.06 1.60 -7.87
CA ARG A 249 2.92 1.22 -6.74
C ARG A 249 2.11 0.61 -5.60
N PRO A 250 2.74 -0.23 -4.74
CA PRO A 250 2.15 -0.66 -3.48
C PRO A 250 1.60 0.53 -2.69
N GLY A 251 0.38 0.37 -2.18
CA GLY A 251 -0.36 1.33 -1.39
C GLY A 251 -1.26 2.27 -2.18
N ASP A 252 -1.04 2.47 -3.49
CA ASP A 252 -1.96 3.25 -4.32
C ASP A 252 -3.41 2.74 -4.14
N ILE A 253 -4.39 3.63 -4.22
CA ILE A 253 -5.81 3.28 -4.05
C ILE A 253 -6.38 2.85 -5.40
N VAL A 254 -7.00 1.68 -5.46
CA VAL A 254 -7.65 1.16 -6.67
C VAL A 254 -9.16 1.27 -6.50
N THR A 255 -9.84 1.73 -7.53
CA THR A 255 -11.29 1.60 -7.63
C THR A 255 -11.66 0.62 -8.73
N VAL A 256 -12.67 -0.21 -8.45
CA VAL A 256 -13.12 -1.30 -9.34
C VAL A 256 -14.61 -1.20 -9.55
N ASP A 257 -15.04 -1.50 -10.78
CA ASP A 257 -16.42 -1.72 -11.18
C ASP A 257 -16.66 -3.23 -11.27
N HIS A 258 -17.34 -3.83 -10.29
CA HIS A 258 -17.77 -5.23 -10.33
C HIS A 258 -19.10 -5.42 -11.06
N SER A 259 -19.88 -4.36 -11.19
CA SER A 259 -21.25 -4.37 -11.69
C SER A 259 -21.34 -4.24 -13.21
N GLY A 260 -20.26 -3.83 -13.86
CA GLY A 260 -20.21 -3.53 -15.30
C GLY A 260 -21.03 -2.30 -15.68
N THR A 261 -21.23 -1.36 -14.75
CA THR A 261 -22.08 -0.16 -14.92
C THR A 261 -21.28 1.07 -15.36
N ALA A 262 -19.99 0.90 -15.61
CA ALA A 262 -19.00 1.94 -15.86
C ALA A 262 -18.62 2.80 -14.64
N GLU A 263 -19.33 2.68 -13.53
CA GLU A 263 -19.03 3.35 -12.26
C GLU A 263 -18.33 2.38 -11.30
N ALA A 264 -17.33 2.86 -10.57
CA ALA A 264 -16.69 2.04 -9.55
C ALA A 264 -17.63 1.81 -8.36
N ASP A 265 -17.68 0.56 -7.89
CA ASP A 265 -18.47 0.11 -6.73
C ASP A 265 -17.61 -0.50 -5.61
N HIS A 266 -16.29 -0.56 -5.79
CA HIS A 266 -15.36 -1.10 -4.80
C HIS A 266 -14.05 -0.33 -4.71
N ILE A 267 -13.44 -0.37 -3.52
CA ILE A 267 -12.19 0.30 -3.17
C ILE A 267 -11.23 -0.72 -2.59
N MET A 268 -9.99 -0.72 -3.07
CA MET A 268 -8.91 -1.56 -2.55
C MET A 268 -7.61 -0.77 -2.50
N MET A 269 -6.59 -1.36 -1.91
CA MET A 269 -5.21 -0.89 -2.02
C MET A 269 -4.45 -1.78 -3.01
N VAL A 270 -3.52 -1.20 -3.75
CA VAL A 270 -2.52 -1.96 -4.50
C VAL A 270 -1.61 -2.68 -3.50
N HIS A 271 -1.54 -4.00 -3.57
CA HIS A 271 -0.54 -4.78 -2.84
C HIS A 271 0.79 -4.76 -3.60
N SER A 272 0.74 -5.08 -4.89
CA SER A 272 1.88 -5.07 -5.80
C SER A 272 1.41 -4.94 -7.25
N PHE A 273 2.30 -4.50 -8.14
CA PHE A 273 2.05 -4.45 -9.58
C PHE A 273 3.25 -5.03 -10.32
N HIS A 274 2.98 -5.97 -11.24
CA HIS A 274 3.98 -6.59 -12.08
C HIS A 274 3.86 -6.07 -13.52
N ALA A 275 4.70 -5.09 -13.86
CA ALA A 275 4.63 -4.41 -15.15
C ALA A 275 4.86 -5.35 -16.36
N ALA A 276 5.69 -6.39 -16.20
CA ALA A 276 6.01 -7.30 -17.32
C ALA A 276 4.82 -8.18 -17.74
N THR A 277 3.92 -8.53 -16.82
CA THR A 277 2.71 -9.31 -17.08
C THR A 277 1.43 -8.48 -16.93
N ASN A 278 1.57 -7.16 -16.79
CA ASN A 278 0.49 -6.22 -16.52
C ASN A 278 -0.47 -6.69 -15.41
N THR A 279 0.07 -7.36 -14.39
CA THR A 279 -0.73 -7.99 -13.32
C THR A 279 -0.76 -7.12 -12.09
N LEU A 280 -1.96 -6.72 -11.70
CA LEU A 280 -2.24 -5.94 -10.50
C LEU A 280 -2.70 -6.87 -9.37
N PHE A 281 -2.01 -6.82 -8.24
CA PHE A 281 -2.43 -7.46 -7.01
C PHE A 281 -3.02 -6.43 -6.06
N THR A 282 -4.16 -6.75 -5.45
CA THR A 282 -4.84 -5.86 -4.52
C THR A 282 -5.08 -6.53 -3.18
N ILE A 283 -5.30 -5.69 -2.18
CA ILE A 283 -5.79 -6.07 -0.86
C ILE A 283 -6.87 -5.08 -0.44
N GLY A 284 -7.99 -5.58 0.09
CA GLY A 284 -9.13 -4.73 0.43
C GLY A 284 -10.02 -5.32 1.51
N GLY A 285 -10.75 -4.43 2.19
CA GLY A 285 -11.85 -4.77 3.08
C GLY A 285 -13.14 -4.91 2.31
N ASN A 286 -14.05 -5.75 2.79
CA ASN A 286 -15.28 -6.13 2.09
C ASN A 286 -15.07 -6.75 0.71
N ASP A 287 -13.90 -7.31 0.43
CA ASP A 287 -13.55 -7.87 -0.87
C ASP A 287 -14.01 -9.35 -0.95
N GLY A 288 -14.44 -9.77 -2.15
CA GLY A 288 -14.85 -11.14 -2.48
C GLY A 288 -13.70 -12.03 -2.99
N GLY A 289 -12.46 -11.55 -2.95
CA GLY A 289 -11.26 -12.28 -3.37
C GLY A 289 -10.88 -13.47 -2.49
N TYR A 290 -9.58 -13.72 -2.34
CA TYR A 290 -9.04 -14.82 -1.56
C TYR A 290 -8.67 -14.37 -0.14
N MET A 291 -9.06 -15.16 0.87
CA MET A 291 -8.77 -14.91 2.29
C MET A 291 -7.84 -15.97 2.86
N VAL A 292 -7.19 -15.69 3.98
CA VAL A 292 -6.31 -16.66 4.67
C VAL A 292 -7.11 -17.90 5.05
N ASP A 293 -6.57 -19.07 4.69
CA ASP A 293 -7.07 -20.34 5.20
C ASP A 293 -6.34 -20.72 6.48
N THR A 294 -7.03 -20.54 7.60
CA THR A 294 -6.54 -20.94 8.93
C THR A 294 -6.66 -22.44 9.18
N LYS A 295 -7.27 -23.20 8.26
CA LYS A 295 -7.38 -24.66 8.37
C LYS A 295 -6.16 -25.35 7.76
N PRO A 296 -5.74 -26.51 8.29
CA PRO A 296 -4.73 -27.34 7.65
C PRO A 296 -5.11 -27.62 6.18
N ALA A 297 -4.13 -27.55 5.28
CA ALA A 297 -4.35 -27.77 3.86
C ALA A 297 -4.92 -29.18 3.62
N ALA A 298 -6.24 -29.28 3.42
CA ALA A 298 -6.80 -30.44 2.75
C ALA A 298 -6.28 -30.48 1.30
N LYS A 299 -6.33 -31.64 0.65
CA LYS A 299 -6.10 -31.69 -0.81
C LYS A 299 -7.13 -30.78 -1.48
N ARG A 300 -6.65 -29.71 -2.12
CA ARG A 300 -7.47 -28.77 -2.90
C ARG A 300 -7.22 -29.04 -4.38
N ALA A 301 -8.19 -28.67 -5.22
CA ALA A 301 -7.96 -28.62 -6.66
C ALA A 301 -6.92 -27.54 -6.99
N ASP A 302 -6.16 -27.77 -8.06
CA ASP A 302 -5.20 -26.81 -8.59
C ASP A 302 -5.95 -25.54 -9.04
N ASP A 303 -5.45 -24.39 -8.60
CA ASP A 303 -6.03 -23.08 -8.90
C ASP A 303 -4.86 -22.10 -9.10
N PRO A 304 -4.45 -21.85 -10.37
CA PRO A 304 -3.29 -21.02 -10.67
C PRO A 304 -3.39 -19.60 -10.08
N LYS A 305 -4.61 -19.04 -9.99
CA LYS A 305 -4.82 -17.71 -9.40
C LYS A 305 -4.56 -17.73 -7.90
N ARG A 306 -5.07 -18.75 -7.20
CA ARG A 306 -4.76 -18.97 -5.78
C ARG A 306 -3.25 -19.10 -5.59
N ASP A 307 -2.60 -19.96 -6.35
CA ASP A 307 -1.17 -20.25 -6.18
C ASP A 307 -0.32 -18.97 -6.39
N GLN A 308 -0.70 -18.12 -7.36
CA GLN A 308 -0.09 -16.80 -7.57
C GLN A 308 -0.29 -15.87 -6.36
N LEU A 309 -1.50 -15.83 -5.79
CA LEU A 309 -1.81 -15.00 -4.61
C LEU A 309 -1.14 -15.53 -3.34
N GLU A 310 -1.02 -16.85 -3.17
CA GLU A 310 -0.27 -17.47 -2.07
C GLU A 310 1.22 -17.14 -2.19
N ALA A 311 1.78 -17.11 -3.41
CA ALA A 311 3.16 -16.66 -3.63
C ALA A 311 3.36 -15.18 -3.28
N ALA A 312 2.43 -14.31 -3.69
CA ALA A 312 2.49 -12.87 -3.44
C ALA A 312 2.32 -12.53 -1.94
N SER A 313 1.42 -13.22 -1.24
CA SER A 313 1.09 -12.98 0.18
C SER A 313 1.97 -13.78 1.15
N GLY A 314 2.50 -14.93 0.72
CA GLY A 314 3.16 -15.92 1.55
C GLY A 314 2.23 -16.59 2.56
N GLN A 315 0.92 -16.53 2.34
CA GLN A 315 -0.12 -17.12 3.18
C GLN A 315 -0.83 -18.22 2.40
N SER A 316 -1.34 -19.25 3.07
CA SER A 316 -2.30 -20.15 2.40
C SER A 316 -3.65 -19.45 2.29
N LEU A 317 -4.27 -19.53 1.13
CA LEU A 317 -5.47 -18.82 0.79
C LEU A 317 -6.59 -19.76 0.35
N LYS A 318 -7.83 -19.29 0.50
CA LYS A 318 -9.03 -19.93 -0.04
C LYS A 318 -9.97 -18.87 -0.62
N PRO A 319 -10.89 -19.25 -1.51
CA PRO A 319 -11.96 -18.34 -1.93
C PRO A 319 -12.69 -17.77 -0.71
N GLY A 320 -12.79 -16.45 -0.67
CA GLY A 320 -13.54 -15.71 0.32
C GLY A 320 -14.97 -15.44 -0.15
N GLY A 321 -15.65 -14.61 0.63
CA GLY A 321 -16.87 -13.92 0.24
C GLY A 321 -16.83 -12.52 0.82
N GLY A 322 -17.75 -11.66 0.38
CA GLY A 322 -17.84 -10.29 0.87
C GLY A 322 -17.86 -10.19 2.41
N GLY A 323 -17.47 -9.03 2.93
CA GLY A 323 -17.36 -8.80 4.38
C GLY A 323 -16.11 -9.39 5.03
N LYS A 324 -15.02 -9.57 4.27
CA LYS A 324 -13.70 -9.99 4.75
C LYS A 324 -12.60 -9.09 4.20
N VAL A 325 -11.42 -9.19 4.81
CA VAL A 325 -10.18 -8.75 4.16
C VAL A 325 -9.78 -9.84 3.18
N ALA A 326 -9.57 -9.47 1.94
CA ALA A 326 -9.18 -10.42 0.90
C ALA A 326 -8.14 -9.81 -0.04
N MET A 327 -7.47 -10.70 -0.77
CA MET A 327 -6.56 -10.34 -1.86
C MET A 327 -7.13 -10.76 -3.20
N ASN A 328 -6.80 -9.98 -4.22
CA ASN A 328 -7.19 -10.28 -5.59
C ASN A 328 -6.02 -10.08 -6.56
N SER A 329 -6.16 -10.65 -7.75
CA SER A 329 -5.27 -10.37 -8.87
C SER A 329 -6.09 -10.10 -10.13
N TYR A 330 -5.62 -9.12 -10.90
CA TYR A 330 -6.21 -8.65 -12.13
C TYR A 330 -5.15 -8.60 -13.22
N ASP A 331 -5.43 -9.26 -14.33
CA ASP A 331 -4.70 -9.05 -15.57
C ASP A 331 -5.29 -7.80 -16.25
N LEU A 332 -4.52 -6.72 -16.30
CA LEU A 332 -4.99 -5.46 -16.89
C LEU A 332 -5.10 -5.54 -18.42
N ASP A 333 -4.55 -6.58 -19.07
CA ASP A 333 -4.74 -6.81 -20.51
C ASP A 333 -6.08 -7.48 -20.84
N ASP A 334 -6.76 -8.10 -19.87
CA ASP A 334 -8.02 -8.85 -20.08
C ASP A 334 -9.28 -8.11 -19.62
N GLN A 335 -9.19 -6.80 -19.32
CA GLN A 335 -10.33 -6.02 -18.78
C GLN A 335 -11.57 -6.00 -19.69
N GLY A 336 -11.42 -6.20 -20.99
CA GLY A 336 -12.55 -6.24 -21.93
C GLY A 336 -13.37 -7.54 -21.90
N ARG A 337 -12.85 -8.61 -21.27
CA ARG A 337 -13.53 -9.93 -21.22
C ARG A 337 -14.22 -10.21 -19.91
N ILE A 338 -13.76 -9.57 -18.84
CA ILE A 338 -14.26 -9.78 -17.48
C ILE A 338 -15.34 -8.73 -17.22
N ARG A 339 -16.42 -9.09 -16.53
CA ARG A 339 -17.42 -8.12 -16.02
C ARG A 339 -16.84 -7.11 -15.00
N LEU A 340 -15.56 -7.24 -14.69
CA LEU A 340 -14.82 -6.50 -13.67
C LEU A 340 -13.79 -5.62 -14.37
N ARG A 341 -13.82 -4.31 -14.08
CA ARG A 341 -12.92 -3.32 -14.69
C ARG A 341 -12.24 -2.47 -13.63
N ILE A 342 -10.96 -2.17 -13.81
CA ILE A 342 -10.28 -1.16 -12.99
C ILE A 342 -10.72 0.22 -13.48
N ALA A 343 -11.44 0.95 -12.63
CA ALA A 343 -11.97 2.27 -12.96
C ALA A 343 -10.90 3.37 -12.82
N GLY A 344 -9.98 3.20 -11.87
CA GLY A 344 -8.77 4.01 -11.79
C GLY A 344 -7.89 3.66 -10.60
N VAL A 345 -6.71 4.27 -10.58
CA VAL A 345 -5.70 4.13 -9.53
C VAL A 345 -5.25 5.51 -9.07
N GLY A 346 -5.34 5.77 -7.77
CA GLY A 346 -5.01 7.04 -7.14
C GLY A 346 -3.77 6.97 -6.24
N ARG A 347 -2.88 7.95 -6.36
CA ARG A 347 -1.72 8.12 -5.47
C ARG A 347 -1.85 9.38 -4.64
N MET A 348 -1.59 9.26 -3.34
CA MET A 348 -1.61 10.36 -2.38
C MET A 348 -0.50 11.37 -2.66
N SER A 349 -0.68 12.61 -2.19
CA SER A 349 0.43 13.53 -1.98
C SER A 349 1.17 13.13 -0.71
N ILE A 350 2.48 13.36 -0.63
CA ILE A 350 3.22 13.24 0.63
C ILE A 350 2.72 14.24 1.67
N SER A 351 2.21 15.39 1.23
CA SER A 351 1.63 16.40 2.12
C SER A 351 0.27 15.98 2.69
N ASP A 352 -0.37 14.94 2.16
CA ASP A 352 -1.56 14.34 2.79
C ASP A 352 -1.21 13.57 4.09
N PHE A 353 0.09 13.39 4.40
CA PHE A 353 0.60 12.75 5.63
C PHE A 353 1.23 13.74 6.64
N GLU A 354 1.08 15.04 6.35
CA GLU A 354 1.45 16.14 7.23
C GLU A 354 0.18 16.68 7.89
N ASP A 355 0.27 17.05 9.18
CA ASP A 355 -0.89 17.51 9.95
C ASP A 355 -1.17 18.98 9.64
N HIS A 356 -2.15 19.24 8.78
CA HIS A 356 -2.55 20.58 8.35
C HIS A 356 -4.01 20.85 8.70
N ARG A 357 -4.40 22.11 8.63
CA ARG A 357 -5.82 22.48 8.70
C ARG A 357 -6.38 22.61 7.30
N TYR A 358 -7.57 22.10 7.08
CA TYR A 358 -8.25 22.15 5.81
C TYR A 358 -9.61 22.84 5.93
N ASP A 359 -10.11 23.35 4.81
CA ASP A 359 -11.44 23.95 4.73
C ASP A 359 -12.05 23.78 3.35
N SER A 360 -13.39 23.71 3.30
CA SER A 360 -14.15 23.76 2.06
C SER A 360 -15.52 24.43 2.26
N THR A 361 -15.57 25.44 3.11
CA THR A 361 -16.79 26.22 3.38
C THR A 361 -17.15 27.14 2.22
N SER A 362 -16.15 27.56 1.43
CA SER A 362 -16.30 28.54 0.35
C SER A 362 -15.50 28.13 -0.87
N GLU A 363 -16.11 28.23 -2.05
CA GLU A 363 -15.42 27.99 -3.32
C GLU A 363 -14.46 29.11 -3.69
N LYS A 364 -14.84 30.36 -3.42
CA LYS A 364 -14.14 31.54 -3.98
C LYS A 364 -13.11 32.15 -3.05
N HIS A 365 -13.32 32.00 -1.74
CA HIS A 365 -12.52 32.67 -0.73
C HIS A 365 -12.00 31.66 0.28
N PRO A 366 -10.69 31.66 0.57
CA PRO A 366 -10.19 30.93 1.71
C PRO A 366 -10.84 31.47 3.00
N PRO A 367 -10.83 30.68 4.09
CA PRO A 367 -11.24 31.18 5.39
C PRO A 367 -10.40 32.39 5.82
N LYS A 368 -10.95 33.20 6.71
CA LYS A 368 -10.15 34.23 7.39
C LYS A 368 -9.13 33.54 8.30
N THR A 369 -7.90 34.04 8.30
CA THR A 369 -6.92 33.71 9.34
C THR A 369 -7.49 34.15 10.69
N ALA A 370 -7.55 33.20 11.62
CA ALA A 370 -8.05 33.43 12.98
C ALA A 370 -6.95 34.04 13.86
#